data_AF-A0A1Y1VQX3-F1
#
_entry.id   AF-A0A1Y1VQX3-F1
#
_cell.length_a   1.000
_cell.length_b   1.000
_cell.length_c   1.000
_cell.angle_alpha   90.00
_cell.angle_beta   90.00
_cell.angle_gamma   90.00
#
_symmetry.space_group_name_H-M   'P 1'
#
loop_
_entity.id
_entity.type
_entity.pdbx_description
1 polymer ?
#
loop_
_entity_poly.entity_id
_entity_poly.type
_entity_poly.pdbx_seq_one_letter_code
_entity_poly.pdbx_strand_id
1 'polypeptide(L)'
;MLSQELGSVEALSGRCICFPNIYQHQVSGFKLKDLSKPGDRKILAFFLIDPSTRIPSAKVVPPQQQDWWAEKLFELPRFGSMPLTINDCLFEHIEWPMSLGKAREERLKLMTERSTNNKTATSMYFEQRFNLCEH
;
A
#
# COMPACT_ATOMS: atom_id res chain seq x y z
N MET A 1 33.90 1.24 2.18
CA MET A 1 32.65 0.94 2.91
C MET A 1 31.70 2.08 2.61
N LEU A 2 30.73 1.90 1.71
CA LEU A 2 29.88 3.00 1.17
C LEU A 2 28.56 3.18 1.94
N SER A 3 28.32 2.40 3.01
CA SER A 3 27.12 2.50 3.84
C SER A 3 27.52 2.57 5.32
N GLN A 4 26.97 3.55 6.03
CA GLN A 4 27.14 3.72 7.48
C GLN A 4 25.96 3.04 8.20
N GLU A 5 26.25 2.16 9.16
CA GLU A 5 25.23 1.55 10.00
C GLU A 5 24.72 2.55 11.04
N LEU A 6 23.40 2.78 11.06
CA LEU A 6 22.73 3.69 12.01
C LEU A 6 22.15 2.96 13.23
N GLY A 7 22.16 1.62 13.24
CA GLY A 7 21.64 0.78 14.31
C GLY A 7 20.19 0.34 14.11
N SER A 8 19.50 0.03 15.22
CA SER A 8 18.14 -0.50 15.21
C SER A 8 17.27 0.08 16.32
N VAL A 9 15.94 0.03 16.13
CA VAL A 9 14.96 0.48 17.11
C VAL A 9 13.85 -0.57 17.23
N GLU A 10 13.49 -0.92 18.46
CA GLU A 10 12.38 -1.84 18.71
C GLU A 10 11.03 -1.18 18.39
N ALA A 11 10.15 -1.91 17.68
CA ALA A 11 8.78 -1.47 17.38
C ALA A 11 7.84 -1.74 18.56
N LEU A 12 7.94 -0.94 19.62
CA LEU A 12 7.06 -1.03 20.79
C LEU A 12 5.67 -0.44 20.51
N SER A 13 4.65 -0.97 21.17
CA SER A 13 3.30 -0.41 21.13
C SER A 13 3.30 1.05 21.59
N GLY A 14 2.59 1.92 20.87
CA GLY A 14 2.51 3.36 21.15
C GLY A 14 3.76 4.16 20.77
N ARG A 15 4.82 3.53 20.24
CA ARG A 15 6.03 4.23 19.78
C ARG A 15 5.83 4.81 18.38
N CYS A 16 6.12 6.10 18.23
CA CYS A 16 6.26 6.76 16.93
C CYS A 16 7.74 6.87 16.57
N ILE A 17 8.08 6.57 15.31
CA ILE A 17 9.43 6.71 14.76
C ILE A 17 9.31 7.55 13.49
N CYS A 18 10.12 8.60 13.39
CA CYS A 18 10.20 9.46 12.21
C CYS A 18 11.64 9.48 11.71
N PHE A 19 11.82 9.25 10.42
CA PHE A 19 13.13 9.29 9.77
C PHE A 19 12.99 9.68 8.29
N PRO A 20 14.02 10.30 7.69
CA PRO A 20 14.04 10.59 6.25
C PRO A 20 13.90 9.33 5.39
N ASN A 21 13.07 9.37 4.34
CA ASN A 21 12.87 8.24 3.42
C ASN A 21 14.11 7.91 2.55
N ILE A 22 15.20 8.69 2.68
CA ILE A 22 16.51 8.40 2.07
C ILE A 22 17.26 7.28 2.81
N TYR A 23 16.87 6.97 4.06
CA TYR A 23 17.51 5.91 4.82
C TYR A 23 17.00 4.55 4.39
N GLN A 24 17.95 3.69 4.00
CA GLN A 24 17.67 2.28 3.84
C GLN A 24 17.34 1.68 5.20
N HIS A 25 16.23 0.96 5.27
CA HIS A 25 15.78 0.30 6.48
C HIS A 25 15.18 -1.05 6.15
N GLN A 26 15.15 -1.92 7.14
CA GLN A 26 14.46 -3.20 7.08
C GLN A 26 13.64 -3.40 8.34
N VAL A 27 12.65 -4.27 8.23
CA VAL A 27 11.90 -4.75 9.38
C VAL A 27 12.33 -6.19 9.63
N SER A 28 12.99 -6.42 10.76
CA SER A 28 13.38 -7.77 11.18
C SER A 28 12.17 -8.67 11.39
N GLY A 29 12.30 -9.95 11.03
CA GLY A 29 11.28 -10.95 11.33
C GLY A 29 11.05 -11.09 12.83
N PHE A 30 9.80 -11.37 13.22
CA PHE A 30 9.42 -11.56 14.61
C PHE A 30 8.55 -12.80 14.76
N LYS A 31 8.52 -13.35 15.97
CA LYS A 31 7.65 -14.47 16.35
C LYS A 31 7.10 -14.22 17.73
N LEU A 32 5.93 -14.78 18.01
CA LEU A 32 5.38 -14.76 19.37
C LEU A 32 6.30 -15.55 20.29
N LYS A 33 6.45 -15.05 21.53
CA LYS A 33 7.15 -15.80 22.59
C LYS A 33 6.41 -17.11 22.90
N ASP A 34 5.08 -17.06 22.85
CA ASP A 34 4.18 -18.19 23.01
C ASP A 34 3.33 -18.33 21.75
N LEU A 35 3.58 -19.40 20.99
CA LEU A 35 2.90 -19.66 19.72
C LEU A 35 1.44 -20.10 19.89
N SER A 36 1.01 -20.44 21.11
CA SER A 36 -0.38 -20.81 21.39
C SER A 36 -1.30 -19.59 21.52
N LYS A 37 -0.73 -18.39 21.68
CA LYS A 37 -1.47 -17.15 21.85
C LYS A 37 -1.68 -16.43 20.52
N PRO A 38 -2.78 -15.70 20.34
CA PRO A 38 -2.91 -14.80 19.20
C PRO A 38 -1.91 -13.64 19.34
N GLY A 39 -1.44 -13.13 18.21
CA GLY A 39 -0.67 -11.90 18.21
C GLY A 39 -0.43 -11.37 16.81
N ASP A 40 -0.54 -10.06 16.69
CA ASP A 40 -0.36 -9.30 15.47
C ASP A 40 0.52 -8.07 15.73
N ARG A 41 1.09 -7.54 14.65
CA ARG A 41 1.84 -6.29 14.67
C ARG A 41 1.20 -5.34 13.67
N LYS A 42 0.57 -4.28 14.17
CA LYS A 42 -0.05 -3.23 13.37
C LYS A 42 0.86 -2.00 13.35
N ILE A 43 1.04 -1.45 12.15
CA ILE A 43 1.83 -0.24 11.92
C ILE A 43 0.99 0.71 11.09
N LEU A 44 1.00 1.99 11.48
CA LEU A 44 0.49 3.08 10.67
C LEU A 44 1.69 3.90 10.20
N ALA A 45 1.88 3.99 8.89
CA ALA A 45 2.99 4.72 8.28
C ALA A 45 2.46 5.93 7.50
N PHE A 46 3.13 7.06 7.66
CA PHE A 46 2.87 8.28 6.91
C PHE A 46 4.09 8.62 6.07
N PHE A 47 3.88 8.97 4.80
CA PHE A 47 4.91 9.51 3.93
C PHE A 47 4.68 11.00 3.78
N LEU A 48 5.59 11.80 4.32
CA LEU A 48 5.54 13.24 4.24
C LEU A 48 6.23 13.71 2.96
N ILE A 49 5.61 14.65 2.27
CA ILE A 49 6.14 15.31 1.09
C ILE A 49 6.32 16.81 1.37
N ASP A 50 7.14 17.48 0.56
CA ASP A 50 7.27 18.92 0.61
C ASP A 50 5.91 19.60 0.33
N PRO A 51 5.36 20.40 1.27
CA PRO A 51 4.08 21.07 1.08
C PRO A 51 4.08 22.11 -0.04
N SER A 52 5.26 22.59 -0.47
CA SER A 52 5.39 23.48 -1.62
C SER A 52 5.14 22.78 -2.96
N THR A 53 5.26 21.44 -2.99
CA THR A 53 5.04 20.62 -4.17
C THR A 53 3.59 20.13 -4.20
N ARG A 54 2.81 20.60 -5.18
CA ARG A 54 1.43 20.16 -5.36
C ARG A 54 1.37 18.83 -6.12
N ILE A 55 0.95 17.77 -5.46
CA ILE A 55 0.67 16.47 -6.08
C ILE A 55 -0.83 16.15 -6.08
N PRO A 56 -1.32 15.28 -6.98
CA PRO A 56 -2.65 14.70 -6.86
C PRO A 56 -2.82 14.06 -5.48
N SER A 57 -3.95 14.33 -4.84
CA SER A 57 -4.32 13.78 -3.53
C SER A 57 -5.77 13.33 -3.54
N ALA A 58 -6.20 12.67 -2.47
CA ALA A 58 -7.59 12.28 -2.27
C ALA A 58 -8.59 13.45 -2.28
N LYS A 59 -8.12 14.71 -2.22
CA LYS A 59 -8.97 15.89 -2.42
C LYS A 59 -9.52 15.99 -3.85
N VAL A 60 -8.75 15.53 -4.85
CA VAL A 60 -9.08 15.68 -6.28
C VAL A 60 -9.19 14.34 -7.01
N VAL A 61 -8.64 13.28 -6.43
CA VAL A 61 -8.75 11.91 -6.94
C VAL A 61 -9.95 11.25 -6.26
N PRO A 62 -11.01 10.87 -7.01
CA PRO A 62 -12.16 10.20 -6.43
C PRO A 62 -11.81 8.78 -5.97
N PRO A 63 -12.68 8.14 -5.17
CA PRO A 63 -12.58 6.72 -4.89
C PRO A 63 -12.34 5.89 -6.14
N GLN A 64 -11.33 5.01 -6.09
CA GLN A 64 -10.94 4.17 -7.23
C GLN A 64 -11.42 2.71 -7.11
N GLN A 65 -12.08 2.37 -6.00
CA GLN A 65 -12.66 1.04 -5.80
C GLN A 65 -14.02 0.98 -6.48
N GLN A 66 -14.21 -0.04 -7.33
CA GLN A 66 -15.42 -0.23 -8.12
C GLN A 66 -16.69 -0.25 -7.27
N ASP A 67 -16.68 -0.95 -6.13
CA ASP A 67 -17.86 -1.09 -5.26
C ASP A 67 -18.31 0.26 -4.68
N TRP A 68 -17.38 1.11 -4.26
CA TRP A 68 -17.70 2.45 -3.74
C TRP A 68 -18.28 3.34 -4.83
N TRP A 69 -17.83 3.15 -6.07
CA TRP A 69 -18.34 3.89 -7.21
C TRP A 69 -19.73 3.41 -7.61
N ALA A 70 -20.00 2.10 -7.48
CA ALA A 70 -21.32 1.54 -7.72
C ALA A 70 -22.37 2.15 -6.79
N GLU A 71 -22.09 2.18 -5.48
CA GLU A 71 -22.95 2.82 -4.49
C GLU A 71 -23.25 4.29 -4.86
N LYS A 72 -22.23 5.05 -5.27
CA LYS A 72 -22.39 6.46 -5.66
C LYS A 72 -23.08 6.69 -7.00
N LEU A 73 -22.93 5.77 -7.96
CA LEU A 73 -23.68 5.84 -9.20
C LEU A 73 -25.19 5.70 -8.96
N PHE A 74 -25.61 4.76 -8.11
CA PHE A 74 -27.03 4.52 -7.84
C PHE A 74 -27.71 5.70 -7.14
N GLU A 75 -26.95 6.54 -6.42
CA GLU A 75 -27.45 7.80 -5.86
C GLU A 75 -27.77 8.85 -6.95
N LEU A 76 -27.26 8.70 -8.18
CA LEU A 76 -27.52 9.67 -9.26
C LEU A 76 -28.90 9.43 -9.89
N PRO A 77 -29.71 10.48 -10.12
CA PRO A 77 -31.08 10.36 -10.64
C PRO A 77 -31.20 9.57 -11.95
N ARG A 78 -30.18 9.63 -12.81
CA ARG A 78 -30.15 8.94 -14.10
C ARG A 78 -30.00 7.42 -13.96
N PHE A 79 -29.29 6.96 -12.95
CA PHE A 79 -28.94 5.54 -12.78
C PHE A 79 -29.83 4.85 -11.73
N GLY A 80 -30.28 5.58 -10.71
CA GLY A 80 -31.22 5.07 -9.69
C GLY A 80 -32.61 4.70 -10.22
N SER A 81 -33.01 5.24 -11.38
CA SER A 81 -34.28 4.89 -12.05
C SER A 81 -34.15 3.75 -13.08
N MET A 82 -32.95 3.22 -13.31
CA MET A 82 -32.76 2.14 -14.28
C MET A 82 -33.11 0.77 -13.69
N PRO A 83 -33.67 -0.15 -14.49
CA PRO A 83 -33.83 -1.55 -14.09
C PRO A 83 -32.48 -2.15 -13.64
N LEU A 84 -32.50 -2.93 -12.55
CA LEU A 84 -31.31 -3.57 -11.97
C LEU A 84 -30.52 -4.37 -13.02
N THR A 85 -31.21 -5.04 -13.94
CA THR A 85 -30.59 -5.81 -15.03
C THR A 85 -29.69 -4.99 -15.96
N ILE A 86 -30.02 -3.72 -16.22
CA ILE A 86 -29.18 -2.83 -17.03
C ILE A 86 -27.94 -2.40 -16.25
N ASN A 87 -28.08 -2.19 -14.94
CA ASN A 87 -26.97 -1.82 -14.08
C ASN A 87 -25.97 -2.97 -13.94
N ASP A 88 -26.44 -4.20 -13.74
CA ASP A 88 -25.59 -5.39 -13.67
C ASP A 88 -24.76 -5.55 -14.96
N CYS A 89 -25.41 -5.43 -16.13
CA CYS A 89 -24.70 -5.44 -17.40
C CYS A 89 -23.69 -4.29 -17.52
N LEU A 90 -24.00 -3.10 -17.02
CA LEU A 90 -23.08 -1.97 -17.06
C LEU A 90 -21.81 -2.25 -16.24
N PHE A 91 -21.95 -2.81 -15.03
CA PHE A 91 -20.79 -3.15 -14.18
C PHE A 91 -19.91 -4.24 -14.77
N GLU A 92 -20.49 -5.20 -15.50
CA GLU A 92 -19.73 -6.24 -16.21
C GLU A 92 -18.88 -5.67 -17.35
N HIS A 93 -19.29 -4.55 -17.97
CA HIS A 93 -18.64 -3.97 -19.15
C HIS A 93 -17.77 -2.74 -18.83
N ILE A 94 -17.75 -2.29 -17.58
CA ILE A 94 -16.93 -1.15 -17.15
C ILE A 94 -15.53 -1.63 -16.72
N GLU A 95 -14.50 -1.12 -17.39
CA GLU A 95 -13.10 -1.41 -17.04
C GLU A 95 -12.55 -0.55 -15.88
N TRP A 96 -13.20 0.58 -15.59
CA TRP A 96 -12.82 1.53 -14.53
C TRP A 96 -14.05 2.00 -13.76
N PRO A 97 -14.07 1.94 -12.41
CA PRO A 97 -12.93 1.77 -11.52
C PRO A 97 -12.50 0.32 -11.27
N MET A 98 -11.33 0.14 -10.65
CA MET A 98 -10.71 -1.17 -10.45
C MET A 98 -11.43 -1.96 -9.34
N SER A 99 -11.72 -3.24 -9.59
CA SER A 99 -12.24 -4.16 -8.58
C SER A 99 -11.22 -4.39 -7.46
N LEU A 100 -11.71 -4.71 -6.25
CA LEU A 100 -10.84 -5.02 -5.12
C LEU A 100 -9.93 -6.24 -5.41
N GLY A 101 -10.44 -7.23 -6.14
CA GLY A 101 -9.67 -8.40 -6.57
C GLY A 101 -8.48 -8.01 -7.46
N LYS A 102 -8.74 -7.21 -8.50
CA LYS A 102 -7.70 -6.71 -9.41
C LYS A 102 -6.70 -5.81 -8.67
N ALA A 103 -7.16 -4.95 -7.76
CA ALA A 103 -6.28 -4.11 -6.95
C ALA A 103 -5.33 -4.93 -6.06
N ARG A 104 -5.80 -6.06 -5.50
CA ARG A 104 -4.95 -6.98 -4.73
C ARG A 104 -3.92 -7.69 -5.61
N GLU A 105 -4.32 -8.11 -6.81
CA GLU A 105 -3.41 -8.73 -7.78
C GLU A 105 -2.30 -7.76 -8.22
N GLU A 106 -2.66 -6.55 -8.62
CA GLU A 106 -1.71 -5.50 -9.00
C GLU A 106 -0.77 -5.13 -7.84
N ARG A 107 -1.28 -5.09 -6.60
CA ARG A 107 -0.44 -4.92 -5.41
C ARG A 107 0.62 -6.02 -5.31
N LEU A 108 0.26 -7.28 -5.52
CA LEU A 108 1.22 -8.40 -5.44
C LEU A 108 2.28 -8.35 -6.55
N LYS A 109 1.89 -7.94 -7.76
CA LYS A 109 2.82 -7.69 -8.87
C LYS A 109 3.81 -6.59 -8.51
N LEU A 110 3.31 -5.46 -8.00
CA LEU A 110 4.15 -4.32 -7.59
C LEU A 110 5.13 -4.70 -6.48
N MET A 111 4.69 -5.45 -5.46
CA MET A 111 5.58 -5.92 -4.39
C MET A 111 6.65 -6.88 -4.91
N THR A 112 6.31 -7.73 -5.88
CA THR A 112 7.26 -8.66 -6.51
C THR A 112 8.31 -7.90 -7.32
N GLU A 113 7.89 -6.92 -8.13
CA GLU A 113 8.78 -6.07 -8.92
C GLU A 113 9.77 -5.32 -8.03
N ARG A 114 9.27 -4.67 -6.98
CA ARG A 114 10.10 -3.90 -6.05
C ARG A 114 11.04 -4.78 -5.23
N SER A 115 10.58 -5.95 -4.78
CA SER A 115 11.45 -6.95 -4.14
C SER A 115 12.57 -7.44 -5.07
N THR A 116 12.28 -7.59 -6.37
CA THR A 116 13.27 -8.03 -7.37
C THR A 116 14.30 -6.93 -7.66
N ASN A 117 13.84 -5.69 -7.82
CA ASN A 117 14.72 -4.53 -7.98
C ASN A 117 15.63 -4.34 -6.75
N ASN A 118 15.12 -4.57 -5.53
CA ASN A 118 15.94 -4.54 -4.33
C ASN A 118 17.02 -5.63 -4.36
N LYS A 119 16.73 -6.86 -4.80
CA LYS A 119 17.76 -7.93 -4.91
C LYS A 119 18.87 -7.54 -5.89
N THR A 120 18.53 -6.99 -7.05
CA THR A 120 19.50 -6.57 -8.07
C THR A 120 20.34 -5.37 -7.60
N ALA A 121 19.70 -4.35 -7.02
CA ALA A 121 20.40 -3.18 -6.48
C ALA A 121 21.28 -3.54 -5.28
N THR A 122 20.81 -4.43 -4.40
CA THR A 122 21.60 -4.96 -3.27
C THR A 122 22.83 -5.68 -3.81
N SER A 123 22.65 -6.60 -4.77
CA SER A 123 23.75 -7.37 -5.37
C SER A 123 24.85 -6.51 -6.00
N MET A 124 24.54 -5.31 -6.50
CA MET A 124 25.51 -4.47 -7.21
C MET A 124 26.20 -3.43 -6.31
N TYR A 125 25.58 -3.00 -5.20
CA TYR A 125 26.08 -1.86 -4.43
C TYR A 125 26.00 -2.00 -2.89
N PHE A 126 25.33 -3.03 -2.34
CA PHE A 126 25.02 -3.07 -0.90
C PHE A 126 25.16 -4.48 -0.27
N GLU A 127 25.64 -4.54 0.98
CA GLU A 127 25.87 -5.81 1.69
C GLU A 127 24.61 -6.42 2.33
N GLN A 128 23.49 -5.67 2.44
CA GLN A 128 22.26 -6.14 3.11
C GLN A 128 21.00 -5.87 2.28
N ARG A 129 20.08 -6.86 2.28
CA ARG A 129 18.74 -6.74 1.68
C ARG A 129 17.92 -5.72 2.47
N PHE A 130 17.31 -4.74 1.81
CA PHE A 130 16.39 -3.78 2.44
C PHE A 130 15.01 -3.82 1.77
N ASN A 131 13.97 -3.42 2.51
CA ASN A 131 12.59 -3.34 2.03
C ASN A 131 11.96 -2.01 2.48
N LEU A 132 11.32 -1.30 1.57
CA LEU A 132 10.64 -0.02 1.84
C LEU A 132 9.25 -0.25 2.47
N CYS A 133 9.22 -0.94 3.62
CA CYS A 133 8.01 -1.38 4.33
C CYS A 133 7.20 -2.50 3.65
N GLU A 134 7.78 -3.16 2.65
CA GLU A 134 7.16 -4.29 1.97
C GLU A 134 7.34 -5.57 2.81
N HIS A 135 6.22 -6.15 3.23
CA HIS A 135 6.11 -7.40 4.00
C HIS A 135 5.53 -8.52 3.15
#